data_AF-A0A7V2T0E8-F1
#
_entry.id   AF-A0A7V2T0E8-F1
#
_cell.length_a   1.000
_cell.length_b   1.000
_cell.length_c   1.000
_cell.angle_alpha   90.00
_cell.angle_beta   90.00
_cell.angle_gamma   90.00
#
_symmetry.space_group_name_H-M   'P 1'
#
loop_
_entity.id
_entity.type
_entity.pdbx_description
1 polymer ?
#
loop_
_entity_poly.entity_id
_entity_poly.type
_entity_poly.pdbx_seq_one_letter_code
_entity_poly.pdbx_strand_id
1 'polypeptide(L)'
;MGSHTDSCYCSYDENLKQWTEHLEVITLAEQWVRKKGITCKTGEALKDCYQQALPELHHAHSIFLKESLIDFVKTQGSACKQDEKQLGSSEIIESAFGTQKYLERNYAKEGFTSLILGIGALVGKITVDTVKEALSSTP
;
A
#
# COMPACT_ATOMS: atom_id res chain seq x y z
N MET A 1 20.66 47.05 6.04
CA MET A 1 19.47 46.52 6.76
C MET A 1 18.83 45.41 5.93
N GLY A 2 19.58 44.35 5.58
CA GLY A 2 19.10 43.27 4.68
C GLY A 2 19.66 41.88 5.00
N SER A 3 20.52 41.74 6.02
CA SER A 3 21.22 40.49 6.32
C SER A 3 20.39 39.49 7.14
N HIS A 4 19.35 39.93 7.85
CA HIS A 4 18.56 39.04 8.71
C HIS A 4 17.40 38.35 7.98
N THR A 5 16.85 38.97 6.92
CA THR A 5 15.78 38.36 6.12
C THR A 5 16.32 37.28 5.21
N ASP A 6 17.44 37.51 4.52
CA ASP A 6 18.00 36.56 3.55
C ASP A 6 18.47 35.26 4.22
N SER A 7 19.04 35.34 5.43
CA SER A 7 19.41 34.15 6.22
C SER A 7 18.21 33.30 6.67
N CYS A 8 17.05 33.92 6.89
CA CYS A 8 15.83 33.22 7.31
C CYS A 8 15.10 32.57 6.12
N TYR A 9 15.16 33.19 4.94
CA TYR A 9 14.60 32.61 3.72
C TYR A 9 15.44 31.43 3.22
N CYS A 10 16.78 31.50 3.29
CA CYS A 10 17.65 30.38 2.93
C CYS A 10 17.47 29.18 3.87
N SER A 11 17.26 29.39 5.17
CA SER A 11 16.99 28.28 6.10
C SER A 11 15.61 27.66 5.88
N TYR A 12 14.61 28.46 5.49
CA TYR A 12 13.28 27.94 5.15
C TYR A 12 13.29 27.08 3.88
N ASP A 13 14.02 27.50 2.83
CA ASP A 13 14.16 26.75 1.58
C ASP A 13 14.84 25.38 1.80
N GLU A 14 15.91 25.34 2.60
CA GLU A 14 16.58 24.08 2.95
C GLU A 14 15.69 23.15 3.79
N ASN A 15 14.94 23.70 4.74
CA ASN A 15 13.95 22.90 5.48
C ASN A 15 12.89 22.34 4.54
N LEU A 16 12.41 23.12 3.58
CA LEU A 16 11.40 22.67 2.62
C LEU A 16 11.91 21.53 1.74
N LYS A 17 13.18 21.60 1.29
CA LYS A 17 13.84 20.50 0.55
C LYS A 17 13.93 19.24 1.39
N GLN A 18 14.36 19.37 2.65
CA GLN A 18 14.40 18.23 3.57
C GLN A 18 13.03 17.58 3.75
N TRP A 19 11.99 18.39 3.99
CA TRP A 19 10.62 17.90 4.16
C TRP A 19 10.09 17.23 2.90
N THR A 20 10.40 17.78 1.73
CA THR A 20 10.01 17.19 0.44
C THR A 20 10.63 15.80 0.28
N GLU A 21 11.94 15.68 0.55
CA GLU A 21 12.65 14.40 0.48
C GLU A 21 12.09 13.37 1.49
N HIS A 22 11.67 13.79 2.69
CA HIS A 22 10.98 12.90 3.65
C HIS A 22 9.64 12.41 3.12
N LEU A 23 8.84 13.30 2.54
CA LEU A 23 7.54 12.94 1.98
C LEU A 23 7.70 11.96 0.81
N GLU A 24 8.70 12.13 -0.05
CA GLU A 24 8.99 11.20 -1.14
C GLU A 24 9.34 9.81 -0.61
N VAL A 25 10.22 9.74 0.40
CA VAL A 25 10.60 8.48 1.05
C VAL A 25 9.38 7.77 1.64
N ILE A 26 8.58 8.48 2.45
CA ILE A 26 7.39 7.91 3.10
C ILE A 26 6.36 7.45 2.05
N THR A 27 6.07 8.31 1.08
CA THR A 27 5.06 8.05 0.05
C THR A 27 5.42 6.83 -0.77
N LEU A 28 6.70 6.62 -1.09
CA LEU A 28 7.13 5.46 -1.86
C LEU A 28 6.90 4.15 -1.09
N ALA A 29 7.31 4.09 0.18
CA ALA A 29 7.06 2.93 1.03
C ALA A 29 5.57 2.67 1.24
N GLU A 30 4.79 3.72 1.54
CA GLU A 30 3.35 3.63 1.72
C GLU A 30 2.69 3.05 0.47
N GLN A 31 2.94 3.64 -0.70
CA GLN A 31 2.34 3.18 -1.96
C GLN A 31 2.75 1.76 -2.30
N TRP A 32 3.99 1.37 -2.02
CA TRP A 32 4.45 0.01 -2.23
C TRP A 32 3.67 -0.99 -1.39
N VAL A 33 3.64 -0.79 -0.07
CA VAL A 33 2.94 -1.65 0.89
C VAL A 33 1.43 -1.67 0.58
N ARG A 34 0.86 -0.52 0.25
CA ARG A 34 -0.54 -0.35 -0.14
C ARG A 34 -0.91 -1.17 -1.38
N LYS A 35 -0.10 -1.12 -2.44
CA LYS A 35 -0.41 -1.75 -3.74
C LYS A 35 0.05 -3.20 -3.84
N LYS A 36 1.19 -3.54 -3.22
CA LYS A 36 1.84 -4.86 -3.36
C LYS A 36 1.60 -5.77 -2.17
N GLY A 37 1.20 -5.22 -1.03
CA GLY A 37 1.09 -5.94 0.23
C GLY A 37 2.46 -6.21 0.86
N ILE A 38 2.45 -7.02 1.92
CA ILE A 38 3.62 -7.46 2.66
C ILE A 38 3.82 -8.96 2.42
N THR A 39 5.05 -9.34 2.13
CA THR A 39 5.55 -10.71 1.91
C THR A 39 6.92 -10.83 2.57
N CYS A 40 7.43 -12.06 2.69
CA CYS A 40 8.78 -12.31 3.22
C CYS A 40 9.91 -11.62 2.41
N LYS A 41 9.65 -11.23 1.15
CA LYS A 41 10.61 -10.55 0.26
C LYS A 41 10.40 -9.04 0.15
N THR A 42 9.43 -8.47 0.88
CA THR A 42 9.04 -7.07 0.68
C THR A 42 10.14 -6.10 1.09
N GLY A 43 10.95 -6.42 2.12
CA GLY A 43 12.09 -5.58 2.49
C GLY A 43 13.13 -5.44 1.37
N GLU A 44 13.48 -6.55 0.72
CA GLU A 44 14.42 -6.56 -0.43
C GLU A 44 13.82 -5.81 -1.63
N ALA A 45 12.56 -6.11 -1.96
CA ALA A 45 11.90 -5.46 -3.09
C ALA A 45 11.70 -3.95 -2.89
N LEU A 46 11.44 -3.51 -1.64
CA LEU A 46 11.33 -2.09 -1.30
C LEU A 46 12.69 -1.40 -1.37
N LYS A 47 13.78 -2.07 -0.96
CA LYS A 47 15.15 -1.57 -1.11
C LYS A 47 15.48 -1.32 -2.59
N ASP A 48 15.18 -2.30 -3.46
CA ASP A 48 15.39 -2.16 -4.90
C ASP A 48 14.53 -1.03 -5.49
N CYS A 49 13.29 -0.88 -5.02
CA CYS A 49 12.40 0.21 -5.41
C CYS A 49 13.00 1.59 -5.05
N TYR A 50 13.52 1.75 -3.83
CA TYR A 50 14.21 2.98 -3.43
C TYR A 50 15.44 3.26 -4.30
N GLN A 51 16.26 2.25 -4.59
CA GLN A 51 17.45 2.42 -5.43
C GLN A 51 17.10 2.91 -6.85
N GLN A 52 15.93 2.52 -7.37
CA GLN A 52 15.46 2.91 -8.69
C GLN A 52 14.78 4.29 -8.69
N ALA A 53 13.93 4.56 -7.69
CA ALA A 53 13.11 5.76 -7.65
C ALA A 53 13.79 6.97 -7.00
N LEU A 54 14.60 6.75 -5.96
CA LEU A 54 15.28 7.77 -5.16
C LEU A 54 16.77 7.38 -4.98
N PRO A 55 17.57 7.39 -6.06
CA PRO A 55 18.97 6.93 -6.02
C PRO A 55 19.87 7.83 -5.17
N GLU A 56 19.54 9.12 -5.06
CA GLU A 56 20.29 10.11 -4.30
C GLU A 56 19.38 10.79 -3.28
N LEU A 57 19.72 10.63 -2.00
CA LEU A 57 19.12 11.34 -0.89
C LEU A 57 20.18 12.25 -0.29
N HIS A 58 19.86 13.53 -0.15
CA HIS A 58 20.84 14.55 0.23
C HIS A 58 20.88 14.77 1.75
N HIS A 59 19.83 14.36 2.47
CA HIS A 59 19.69 14.66 3.88
C HIS A 59 19.85 13.38 4.70
N ALA A 60 20.74 13.43 5.71
CA ALA A 60 21.04 12.29 6.58
C ALA A 60 19.78 11.69 7.24
N HIS A 61 18.80 12.53 7.58
CA HIS A 61 17.55 12.08 8.19
C HIS A 61 16.67 11.30 7.19
N SER A 62 16.65 11.69 5.91
CA SER A 62 15.92 10.95 4.87
C SER A 62 16.53 9.58 4.63
N ILE A 63 17.86 9.50 4.64
CA ILE A 63 18.60 8.24 4.52
C ILE A 63 18.24 7.33 5.71
N PHE A 64 18.28 7.85 6.93
CA PHE A 64 17.91 7.10 8.13
C PHE A 64 16.45 6.63 8.08
N LEU A 65 15.53 7.49 7.66
CA LEU A 65 14.11 7.18 7.52
C LEU A 65 13.87 6.05 6.50
N LYS A 66 14.54 6.13 5.34
CA LYS A 66 14.49 5.10 4.30
C LYS A 66 14.93 3.75 4.85
N GLU A 67 16.09 3.66 5.50
CA GLU A 67 16.58 2.40 6.09
C GLU A 67 15.63 1.89 7.19
N SER A 68 15.12 2.79 8.05
CA SER A 68 14.16 2.43 9.09
C SER A 68 12.87 1.84 8.53
N LEU A 69 12.35 2.38 7.43
CA LEU A 69 11.17 1.85 6.76
C LEU A 69 11.43 0.49 6.11
N ILE A 70 12.61 0.29 5.51
CA ILE A 70 13.02 -1.01 4.96
C ILE A 70 13.06 -2.06 6.07
N ASP A 71 13.72 -1.75 7.19
CA ASP A 71 13.83 -2.66 8.34
C ASP A 71 12.48 -2.95 8.98
N PHE A 72 11.62 -1.94 9.09
CA PHE A 72 10.26 -2.11 9.57
C PHE A 72 9.48 -3.09 8.69
N VAL A 73 9.45 -2.87 7.38
CA VAL A 73 8.72 -3.73 6.44
C VAL A 73 9.31 -5.13 6.38
N LYS A 74 10.63 -5.27 6.48
CA LYS A 74 11.30 -6.57 6.61
C LYS A 74 10.85 -7.31 7.87
N THR A 75 10.74 -6.60 9.00
CA THR A 75 10.26 -7.17 10.26
C THR A 75 8.81 -7.64 10.12
N GLN A 76 7.92 -6.84 9.52
CA GLN A 76 6.53 -7.26 9.26
C GLN A 76 6.47 -8.47 8.32
N GLY A 77 7.30 -8.49 7.27
CA GLY A 77 7.40 -9.60 6.33
C GLY A 77 7.93 -10.90 6.92
N SER A 78 8.67 -10.85 8.03
CA SER A 78 9.22 -12.05 8.69
C SER A 78 8.14 -12.98 9.25
N ALA A 79 6.95 -12.45 9.54
CA ALA A 79 5.80 -13.23 10.00
C ALA A 79 5.05 -13.93 8.84
N CYS A 80 5.31 -13.53 7.59
CA CYS A 80 4.65 -14.10 6.42
C CYS A 80 5.24 -15.47 6.07
N LYS A 81 4.37 -16.44 5.77
CA LYS A 81 4.81 -17.72 5.20
C LYS A 81 5.34 -17.53 3.78
N GLN A 82 6.05 -18.55 3.30
CA GLN A 82 6.42 -18.63 1.89
C GLN A 82 5.15 -18.59 1.03
N ASP A 83 5.16 -17.70 0.02
CA ASP A 83 4.06 -17.40 -0.89
C ASP A 83 2.81 -16.75 -0.26
N GLU A 84 2.87 -16.36 1.02
CA GLU A 84 1.83 -15.56 1.65
C GLU A 84 2.00 -14.08 1.32
N LYS A 85 0.87 -13.40 1.13
CA LYS A 85 0.79 -11.95 0.99
C LYS A 85 -0.24 -11.39 1.96
N GLN A 86 0.22 -10.55 2.86
CA GLN A 86 -0.63 -9.80 3.78
C GLN A 86 -0.97 -8.43 3.22
N LEU A 87 -2.13 -7.92 3.62
CA LEU A 87 -2.57 -6.58 3.25
C LEU A 87 -1.80 -5.54 4.05
N GLY A 88 -1.40 -4.46 3.38
CA GLY A 88 -0.71 -3.34 4.02
C GLY A 88 -1.62 -2.42 4.83
N SER A 89 -2.94 -2.49 4.62
CA SER A 89 -3.93 -1.63 5.25
C SER A 89 -5.33 -2.26 5.17
N SER A 90 -6.21 -1.88 6.12
CA SER A 90 -7.63 -2.27 6.12
C SER A 90 -8.43 -1.63 4.98
N GLU A 91 -7.90 -0.58 4.34
CA GLU A 91 -8.58 0.13 3.25
C GLU A 91 -9.06 -0.79 2.12
N ILE A 92 -8.32 -1.88 1.85
CA ILE A 92 -8.64 -2.83 0.77
C ILE A 92 -9.89 -3.63 1.16
N ILE A 93 -9.98 -4.03 2.43
CA ILE A 93 -11.13 -4.73 2.99
C ILE A 93 -12.33 -3.78 3.05
N GLU A 94 -12.12 -2.55 3.50
CA GLU A 94 -13.16 -1.52 3.56
C GLU A 94 -13.70 -1.17 2.18
N SER A 95 -12.83 -1.10 1.16
CA SER A 95 -13.23 -0.90 -0.23
C SER A 95 -14.05 -2.08 -0.75
N ALA A 96 -13.68 -3.33 -0.43
CA ALA A 96 -14.45 -4.51 -0.83
C ALA A 96 -15.85 -4.51 -0.19
N PHE A 97 -15.95 -4.16 1.10
CA PHE A 97 -17.25 -3.99 1.77
C PHE A 97 -18.04 -2.80 1.22
N GLY A 98 -17.38 -1.73 0.79
CA GLY A 98 -18.02 -0.62 0.09
C GLY A 98 -18.71 -1.08 -1.20
N THR A 99 -18.01 -1.85 -2.03
CA THR A 99 -18.56 -2.45 -3.25
C THR A 99 -19.72 -3.40 -2.95
N GLN A 100 -19.57 -4.26 -1.95
CA GLN A 100 -20.63 -5.18 -1.53
C GLN A 100 -21.89 -4.41 -1.09
N LYS A 101 -21.77 -3.42 -0.19
CA LYS A 101 -22.89 -2.58 0.23
C LYS A 101 -23.55 -1.84 -0.93
N TYR A 102 -22.77 -1.40 -1.92
CA TYR A 102 -23.31 -0.80 -3.13
C TYR A 102 -24.18 -1.79 -3.92
N LEU A 103 -23.71 -3.03 -4.10
CA LEU A 103 -24.48 -4.09 -4.74
C LEU A 103 -25.73 -4.45 -3.93
N GLU A 104 -25.63 -4.57 -2.61
CA GLU A 104 -26.75 -4.87 -1.69
C GLU A 104 -27.91 -3.89 -1.79
N ARG A 105 -27.66 -2.60 -2.03
CA ARG A 105 -28.73 -1.61 -2.19
C ARG A 105 -29.73 -1.99 -3.30
N ASN A 106 -29.30 -2.73 -4.31
CA ASN A 106 -30.17 -3.27 -5.37
C ASN A 106 -30.95 -4.52 -4.94
N TYR A 107 -30.51 -5.22 -3.89
CA TYR A 107 -31.03 -6.53 -3.44
C TYR A 107 -31.54 -6.53 -1.99
N ALA A 108 -31.83 -5.34 -1.43
CA ALA A 108 -32.13 -5.11 -0.02
C ALA A 108 -33.29 -5.94 0.59
N LYS A 109 -33.99 -6.76 -0.19
CA LYS A 109 -35.06 -7.66 0.26
C LYS A 109 -34.56 -9.04 0.73
N GLU A 110 -33.38 -9.51 0.31
CA GLU A 110 -32.93 -10.91 0.54
C GLU A 110 -31.90 -11.10 1.67
N GLY A 111 -31.57 -10.03 2.41
CA GLY A 111 -30.74 -10.09 3.62
C GLY A 111 -29.24 -10.21 3.36
N PHE A 112 -28.45 -9.57 4.23
CA PHE A 112 -26.98 -9.43 4.18
C PHE A 112 -26.22 -10.76 3.92
N THR A 113 -26.71 -11.87 4.50
CA THR A 113 -26.05 -13.17 4.42
C THR A 113 -26.05 -13.77 3.01
N SER A 114 -27.01 -13.42 2.14
CA SER A 114 -27.07 -13.94 0.76
C SER A 114 -25.91 -13.43 -0.11
N LEU A 115 -25.44 -12.21 0.15
CA LEU A 115 -24.45 -11.52 -0.67
C LEU A 115 -23.02 -11.57 -0.12
N ILE A 116 -22.81 -12.16 1.07
CA ILE A 116 -21.48 -12.30 1.67
C ILE A 116 -20.54 -13.15 0.80
N LEU A 117 -21.07 -14.19 0.14
CA LEU A 117 -20.32 -15.02 -0.82
C LEU A 117 -19.89 -14.21 -2.05
N GLY A 118 -20.63 -13.15 -2.39
CA GLY A 118 -20.28 -12.22 -3.45
C GLY A 118 -18.96 -11.50 -3.22
N ILE A 119 -18.52 -11.32 -1.97
CA ILE A 119 -17.21 -10.72 -1.66
C ILE A 119 -16.08 -11.58 -2.22
N GLY A 120 -16.18 -12.91 -2.09
CA GLY A 120 -15.21 -13.85 -2.65
C GLY A 120 -15.11 -13.73 -4.18
N ALA A 121 -16.24 -13.51 -4.85
CA ALA A 121 -16.26 -13.26 -6.30
C ALA A 121 -15.67 -11.89 -6.67
N LEU A 122 -15.80 -10.87 -5.83
CA LEU A 122 -15.24 -9.53 -6.07
C LEU A 122 -13.71 -9.48 -5.99
N VAL A 123 -13.11 -10.25 -5.07
CA VAL A 123 -11.66 -10.24 -4.82
C VAL A 123 -10.92 -11.43 -5.44
N GLY A 124 -11.67 -12.48 -5.80
CA GLY A 124 -11.13 -13.70 -6.39
C GLY A 124 -10.67 -13.51 -7.83
N LYS A 125 -9.76 -14.37 -8.27
CA LYS A 125 -9.36 -14.45 -9.68
C LYS A 125 -10.45 -15.17 -10.47
N ILE A 126 -11.24 -14.42 -11.24
CA ILE A 126 -12.23 -15.00 -12.16
C ILE A 126 -11.54 -15.37 -13.47
N THR A 127 -11.49 -16.66 -13.81
CA THR A 127 -11.09 -17.14 -15.14
C THR A 127 -12.28 -17.78 -15.86
N VAL A 128 -12.15 -17.97 -17.18
CA VAL A 128 -13.16 -18.69 -17.97
C VAL A 128 -13.43 -20.08 -17.39
N ASP A 129 -12.37 -20.78 -16.96
CA ASP A 129 -12.49 -22.10 -16.33
C ASP A 129 -13.27 -22.03 -15.02
N THR A 130 -12.98 -21.05 -14.15
CA THR A 130 -13.70 -20.87 -12.88
C THR A 130 -15.18 -20.59 -13.11
N VAL A 131 -15.52 -19.78 -14.12
CA VAL A 131 -16.92 -19.50 -14.49
C VAL A 131 -17.60 -20.75 -15.03
N LYS A 132 -16.93 -21.49 -15.91
CA LYS A 132 -17.44 -22.73 -16.49
C LYS A 132 -17.71 -23.79 -15.41
N GLU A 133 -16.80 -23.94 -14.47
CA GLU A 133 -16.94 -24.84 -13.32
C GLU A 133 -18.14 -24.46 -12.44
N ALA A 134 -18.29 -23.17 -12.12
CA ALA A 134 -19.42 -22.66 -11.35
C ALA A 134 -20.77 -22.89 -12.05
N LEU A 135 -20.85 -22.65 -13.36
CA LEU A 135 -22.05 -22.91 -14.17
C LEU A 135 -22.36 -24.40 -14.31
N SER A 136 -21.35 -25.28 -14.25
CA SER A 136 -21.56 -26.74 -14.33
C SER A 136 -21.90 -27.37 -12.99
N SER A 137 -21.67 -26.65 -11.89
CA SER A 137 -21.86 -27.11 -10.50
C SER A 137 -23.15 -26.56 -9.87
N THR A 138 -23.95 -25.82 -10.63
CA THR A 138 -25.30 -25.35 -10.24
C THR A 138 -26.34 -26.37 -10.72
N PRO A 139 -27.21 -26.89 -9.82
CA PRO A 139 -28.23 -27.89 -10.17
C PRO A 139 -29.34 -27.36 -11.08
#